data_AF-A0A8T6FZT9-F1
#
_entry.id   AF-A0A8T6FZT9-F1
#
_cell.length_a   1.000
_cell.length_b   1.000
_cell.length_c   1.000
_cell.angle_alpha   90.00
_cell.angle_beta   90.00
_cell.angle_gamma   90.00
#
_symmetry.space_group_name_H-M   'P 1'
#
loop_
_entity.id
_entity.type
_entity.pdbx_description
1 polymer ?
#
loop_
_entity_poly.entity_id
_entity_poly.type
_entity_poly.pdbx_seq_one_letter_code
_entity_poly.pdbx_strand_id
1 'polypeptide(L)'
;MSDVLDFDSYIMAYYDKHPPLMHFAGESRDEWYTWQQRLRAKLLDLMEPLPEQVPLDAHVVEEREQFGVHYEKVVYTTEEDVQVPAWLLIPDNVAQPAPGIICFHGHGVDGKDNVANVDYGEEERAGTIERANYDYGLQLAKRGYVTLCPDARGFGERREDFRRYGKRDGCNVNGIKTFLFGMNLM
;
A
#
# COMPACT_ATOMS: atom_id res chain seq x y z
N MET A 1 12.35 42.67 -0.20
CA MET A 1 12.15 41.24 -0.49
C MET A 1 13.54 40.66 -0.67
N SER A 2 13.86 39.54 -0.03
CA SER A 2 15.22 38.98 -0.01
C SER A 2 15.54 38.34 -1.36
N ASP A 3 16.64 38.75 -1.99
CA ASP A 3 17.19 38.13 -3.21
C ASP A 3 17.89 36.77 -2.94
N VAL A 4 17.82 36.27 -1.72
CA VAL A 4 18.37 34.96 -1.33
C VAL A 4 17.36 33.86 -1.65
N LEU A 5 17.74 32.95 -2.54
CA LEU A 5 17.01 31.70 -2.79
C LEU A 5 16.97 30.88 -1.49
N ASP A 6 15.77 30.47 -1.08
CA ASP A 6 15.63 29.48 -0.03
C ASP A 6 16.06 28.08 -0.52
N PHE A 7 16.19 27.16 0.42
CA PHE A 7 16.65 25.81 0.13
C PHE A 7 15.68 25.05 -0.79
N ASP A 8 14.38 25.27 -0.65
CA ASP A 8 13.36 24.63 -1.49
C ASP A 8 13.50 25.05 -2.95
N SER A 9 13.65 26.36 -3.19
CA SER A 9 13.91 26.92 -4.51
C SER A 9 15.20 26.37 -5.14
N TYR A 10 16.26 26.19 -4.33
CA TYR A 10 17.48 25.53 -4.78
C TYR A 10 17.25 24.07 -5.18
N ILE A 11 16.53 23.29 -4.37
CA ILE A 11 16.23 21.88 -4.64
C ILE A 11 15.38 21.73 -5.91
N MET A 12 14.35 22.56 -6.08
CA MET A 12 13.52 22.52 -7.29
C MET A 12 14.33 22.87 -8.55
N ALA A 13 15.16 23.91 -8.48
CA ALA A 13 16.08 24.25 -9.58
C ALA A 13 17.14 23.15 -9.84
N TYR A 14 17.50 22.37 -8.81
CA TYR A 14 18.35 21.20 -8.98
C TYR A 14 17.61 20.08 -9.71
N TYR A 15 16.36 19.76 -9.34
CA TYR A 15 15.53 18.77 -10.04
C TYR A 15 15.39 19.08 -11.54
N ASP A 16 15.09 20.32 -11.90
CA ASP A 16 14.91 20.73 -13.30
C ASP A 16 16.17 20.51 -14.17
N LYS A 17 17.36 20.58 -13.55
CA LYS A 17 18.65 20.39 -14.22
C LYS A 17 19.12 18.93 -14.24
N HIS A 18 18.48 18.06 -13.47
CA HIS A 18 18.88 16.66 -13.29
C HIS A 18 17.71 15.73 -13.58
N PRO A 19 17.36 15.52 -14.86
CA PRO A 19 16.29 14.60 -15.23
C PRO A 19 16.59 13.17 -14.73
N PRO A 20 15.56 12.36 -14.44
CA PRO A 20 15.77 10.97 -14.01
C PRO A 20 16.62 10.19 -14.99
N LEU A 21 17.65 9.49 -14.49
CA LEU A 21 18.59 8.68 -15.29
C LEU A 21 17.88 7.71 -16.24
N MET A 22 16.73 7.18 -15.81
CA MET A 22 15.94 6.20 -16.54
C MET A 22 14.72 6.83 -17.24
N HIS A 23 14.80 8.09 -17.70
CA HIS A 23 13.77 8.70 -18.53
C HIS A 23 13.59 7.95 -19.87
N PHE A 24 12.35 7.69 -20.30
CA PHE A 24 12.06 7.07 -21.60
C PHE A 24 12.09 8.13 -22.70
N ALA A 25 12.94 7.95 -23.71
CA ALA A 25 13.08 8.85 -24.86
C ALA A 25 13.01 8.12 -26.22
N GLY A 26 12.49 6.89 -26.22
CA GLY A 26 12.32 6.10 -27.45
C GLY A 26 11.02 6.44 -28.17
N GLU A 27 10.94 6.08 -29.44
CA GLU A 27 9.78 6.30 -30.32
C GLU A 27 9.17 4.98 -30.82
N SER A 28 9.78 3.85 -30.45
CA SER A 28 9.37 2.53 -30.91
C SER A 28 9.08 1.54 -29.77
N ARG A 29 8.36 0.47 -30.11
CA ARG A 29 8.04 -0.62 -29.18
C ARG A 29 9.29 -1.38 -28.71
N ASP A 30 10.27 -1.55 -29.57
CA ASP A 30 11.50 -2.28 -29.24
C ASP A 30 12.39 -1.46 -28.30
N GLU A 31 12.46 -0.14 -28.51
CA GLU A 31 13.12 0.77 -27.57
C GLU A 31 12.41 0.81 -26.22
N TRP A 32 11.08 0.76 -26.20
CA TRP A 32 10.30 0.65 -24.97
C TRP A 32 10.66 -0.61 -24.18
N TYR A 33 10.68 -1.79 -24.82
CA TYR A 33 11.05 -3.03 -24.13
C TYR A 33 12.47 -2.98 -23.59
N THR A 34 13.41 -2.45 -24.37
CA THR A 34 14.81 -2.30 -23.96
C THR A 34 14.94 -1.34 -22.78
N TRP A 35 14.24 -0.21 -22.81
CA TRP A 35 14.20 0.74 -21.69
C TRP A 35 13.56 0.12 -20.44
N GLN A 36 12.43 -0.57 -20.57
CA GLN A 36 11.70 -1.16 -19.46
C GLN A 36 12.56 -2.18 -18.70
N GLN A 37 13.29 -3.03 -19.43
CA GLN A 37 14.20 -4.00 -18.82
C GLN A 37 15.30 -3.31 -18.02
N ARG A 38 15.92 -2.26 -18.58
CA ARG A 38 16.94 -1.48 -17.87
C ARG A 38 16.36 -0.76 -16.65
N LEU A 39 15.18 -0.14 -16.77
CA LEU A 39 14.52 0.55 -15.66
C LEU A 39 14.24 -0.43 -14.53
N ARG A 40 13.67 -1.61 -14.83
CA ARG A 40 13.38 -2.63 -13.81
C ARG A 40 14.67 -3.08 -13.11
N ALA A 41 15.74 -3.34 -13.85
CA ALA A 41 17.02 -3.73 -13.27
C ALA A 41 17.57 -2.61 -12.36
N LYS A 42 17.52 -1.35 -12.82
CA LYS A 42 18.00 -0.22 -12.02
C LYS A 42 17.14 0.05 -10.79
N LEU A 43 15.82 -0.13 -10.90
CA LEU A 43 14.92 0.00 -9.77
C LEU A 43 15.24 -1.04 -8.69
N LEU A 44 15.39 -2.31 -9.07
CA LEU A 44 15.77 -3.38 -8.14
C LEU A 44 17.15 -3.17 -7.49
N ASP A 45 18.11 -2.58 -8.22
CA ASP A 45 19.44 -2.21 -7.70
C ASP A 45 19.39 -1.04 -6.69
N LEU A 46 18.42 -0.14 -6.82
CA LEU A 46 18.23 1.00 -5.90
C LEU A 46 17.35 0.65 -4.70
N MET A 47 16.48 -0.34 -4.83
CA MET A 47 15.68 -0.87 -3.74
C MET A 47 16.57 -1.67 -2.78
N GLU A 48 16.15 -1.77 -1.53
CA GLU A 48 16.74 -2.76 -0.63
C GLU A 48 16.54 -4.19 -1.18
N PRO A 49 17.37 -5.17 -0.77
CA PRO A 49 17.16 -6.57 -1.13
C PRO A 49 15.74 -7.00 -0.77
N LEU A 50 15.06 -7.68 -1.69
CA LEU A 50 13.78 -8.30 -1.36
C LEU A 50 13.97 -9.26 -0.18
N PRO A 51 13.00 -9.32 0.75
CA PRO A 51 13.11 -10.19 1.91
C PRO A 51 13.19 -11.66 1.48
N GLU A 52 13.80 -12.48 2.34
CA GLU A 52 13.85 -13.93 2.12
C GLU A 52 12.43 -14.51 2.15
N GLN A 53 12.16 -15.43 1.22
CA GLN A 53 10.88 -16.10 1.17
C GLN A 53 10.72 -17.04 2.36
N VAL A 54 9.62 -16.88 3.08
CA VAL A 54 9.19 -17.79 4.14
C VAL A 54 8.03 -18.67 3.66
N PRO A 55 7.84 -19.87 4.23
CA PRO A 55 6.65 -20.67 3.96
C PRO A 55 5.38 -19.89 4.27
N LEU A 56 4.35 -20.04 3.43
CA LEU A 56 3.05 -19.42 3.69
C LEU A 56 2.45 -20.02 4.95
N ASP A 57 2.30 -19.18 5.97
CA ASP A 57 1.52 -19.45 7.17
C ASP A 57 0.38 -18.43 7.21
N ALA A 58 -0.81 -18.86 6.78
CA ALA A 58 -2.00 -18.02 6.69
C ALA A 58 -3.15 -18.67 7.45
N HIS A 59 -3.84 -17.88 8.27
CA HIS A 59 -4.98 -18.35 9.05
C HIS A 59 -6.07 -17.28 9.13
N VAL A 60 -7.32 -17.73 9.17
CA VAL A 60 -8.49 -16.89 9.36
C VAL A 60 -8.65 -16.61 10.85
N VAL A 61 -8.71 -15.34 11.23
CA VAL A 61 -8.90 -14.91 12.62
C VAL A 61 -10.30 -14.34 12.87
N GLU A 62 -11.04 -14.04 11.80
CA GLU A 62 -12.37 -13.47 11.88
C GLU A 62 -13.14 -13.75 10.59
N GLU A 63 -14.43 -14.05 10.70
CA GLU A 63 -15.34 -14.23 9.56
C GLU A 63 -16.59 -13.39 9.76
N ARG A 64 -17.14 -12.87 8.66
CA ARG A 64 -18.44 -12.18 8.66
C ARG A 64 -19.10 -12.24 7.29
N GLU A 65 -20.42 -12.27 7.28
CA GLU A 65 -21.22 -12.16 6.07
C GLU A 65 -21.90 -10.80 6.04
N GLN A 66 -21.66 -10.02 4.98
CA GLN A 66 -22.29 -8.73 4.81
C GLN A 66 -22.37 -8.35 3.34
N PHE A 67 -23.46 -7.68 2.95
CA PHE A 67 -23.63 -7.14 1.59
C PHE A 67 -23.58 -8.18 0.45
N GLY A 68 -23.87 -9.46 0.74
CA GLY A 68 -23.77 -10.56 -0.23
C GLY A 68 -22.33 -10.98 -0.53
N VAL A 69 -21.43 -10.78 0.43
CA VAL A 69 -20.01 -11.10 0.38
C VAL A 69 -19.64 -11.76 1.71
N HIS A 70 -18.91 -12.86 1.62
CA HIS A 70 -18.22 -13.49 2.74
C HIS A 70 -16.86 -12.82 2.94
N TYR A 71 -16.59 -12.39 4.15
CA TYR A 71 -15.33 -11.75 4.53
C TYR A 71 -14.56 -12.69 5.44
N GLU A 72 -13.27 -12.87 5.15
CA GLU A 72 -12.32 -13.51 6.03
C GLU A 72 -11.23 -12.49 6.39
N LYS A 73 -11.02 -12.23 7.68
CA LYS A 73 -9.80 -11.56 8.12
C LYS A 73 -8.71 -12.60 8.20
N VAL A 74 -7.79 -12.55 7.25
CA VAL A 74 -6.64 -13.44 7.19
C VAL A 74 -5.42 -12.74 7.78
N VAL A 75 -4.62 -13.48 8.52
CA VAL A 75 -3.28 -13.05 8.94
C VAL A 75 -2.28 -14.00 8.31
N TYR A 76 -1.31 -13.45 7.57
CA TYR A 76 -0.30 -14.25 6.87
C TYR A 76 1.12 -13.71 7.05
N THR A 77 2.10 -14.60 7.07
CA THR A 77 3.52 -14.26 7.22
C THR A 77 4.16 -13.95 5.86
N THR A 78 4.87 -12.81 5.74
CA THR A 78 5.51 -12.38 4.49
C THR A 78 7.04 -12.46 4.51
N GLU A 79 7.63 -12.34 5.69
CA GLU A 79 9.07 -12.43 5.97
C GLU A 79 9.23 -12.85 7.45
N GLU A 80 10.45 -13.18 7.87
CA GLU A 80 10.73 -13.52 9.27
C GLU A 80 10.20 -12.42 10.20
N ASP A 81 9.45 -12.82 11.23
CA ASP A 81 8.83 -11.95 12.24
C ASP A 81 7.80 -10.91 11.73
N VAL A 82 7.33 -11.00 10.49
CA VAL A 82 6.35 -10.06 9.95
C VAL A 82 5.09 -10.73 9.44
N GLN A 83 4.00 -10.38 10.10
CA GLN A 83 2.64 -10.77 9.76
C GLN A 83 1.88 -9.60 9.13
N VAL A 84 1.00 -9.92 8.18
CA VAL A 84 0.14 -8.97 7.48
C VAL A 84 -1.32 -9.40 7.69
N PRO A 85 -2.12 -8.60 8.42
CA PRO A 85 -3.56 -8.75 8.43
C PRO A 85 -4.16 -8.19 7.13
N ALA A 86 -5.15 -8.89 6.60
CA ALA A 86 -5.88 -8.48 5.41
C ALA A 86 -7.34 -8.93 5.48
N TRP A 87 -8.22 -8.20 4.79
CA TRP A 87 -9.57 -8.65 4.50
C TRP A 87 -9.60 -9.36 3.14
N LEU A 88 -10.00 -10.63 3.12
CA LEU A 88 -10.31 -11.40 1.93
C LEU A 88 -11.84 -11.40 1.73
N LEU A 89 -12.30 -10.77 0.66
CA LEU A 89 -13.72 -10.67 0.33
C LEU A 89 -14.04 -11.64 -0.80
N ILE A 90 -14.96 -12.56 -0.54
CA ILE A 90 -15.37 -13.64 -1.43
C ILE A 90 -16.86 -13.46 -1.73
N PRO A 91 -17.23 -13.12 -2.97
CA PRO A 91 -18.63 -12.99 -3.34
C PRO A 91 -19.36 -14.34 -3.32
N ASP A 92 -20.54 -14.40 -2.68
CA ASP A 92 -21.27 -15.65 -2.41
C ASP A 92 -21.61 -16.47 -3.66
N ASN A 93 -21.84 -15.81 -4.78
CA ASN A 93 -22.35 -16.41 -6.02
C ASN A 93 -21.34 -16.33 -7.17
N VAL A 94 -20.04 -16.54 -6.90
CA VAL A 94 -19.00 -16.52 -7.95
C VAL A 94 -18.61 -17.93 -8.39
N ALA A 95 -18.50 -18.12 -9.72
CA ALA A 95 -17.94 -19.34 -10.28
C ALA A 95 -16.44 -19.40 -9.96
N GLN A 96 -16.00 -20.52 -9.40
CA GLN A 96 -14.60 -20.75 -9.08
C GLN A 96 -13.86 -21.43 -10.25
N PRO A 97 -12.59 -21.09 -10.53
CA PRO A 97 -11.80 -20.05 -9.86
C PRO A 97 -12.24 -18.63 -10.27
N ALA A 98 -12.40 -17.76 -9.28
CA ALA A 98 -12.71 -16.34 -9.51
C ALA A 98 -11.44 -15.50 -9.73
N PRO A 99 -11.50 -14.41 -10.51
CA PRO A 99 -10.39 -13.48 -10.66
C PRO A 99 -10.10 -12.74 -9.34
N GLY A 100 -8.81 -12.67 -8.97
CA GLY A 100 -8.34 -12.01 -7.75
C GLY A 100 -7.80 -10.60 -7.98
N ILE A 101 -8.04 -9.66 -7.05
CA ILE A 101 -7.49 -8.31 -7.06
C ILE A 101 -6.92 -7.95 -5.67
N ILE A 102 -5.67 -7.50 -5.61
CA ILE A 102 -5.08 -6.91 -4.39
C ILE A 102 -5.45 -5.43 -4.34
N CYS A 103 -6.10 -5.01 -3.27
CA CYS A 103 -6.66 -3.67 -3.08
C CYS A 103 -5.93 -2.95 -1.94
N PHE A 104 -4.94 -2.13 -2.27
CA PHE A 104 -4.18 -1.33 -1.30
C PHE A 104 -4.93 -0.09 -0.82
N HIS A 105 -4.86 0.20 0.47
CA HIS A 105 -5.31 1.48 1.01
C HIS A 105 -4.28 2.58 0.71
N GLY A 106 -4.72 3.83 0.69
CA GLY A 106 -3.84 5.01 0.71
C GLY A 106 -3.54 5.46 2.14
N HIS A 107 -3.04 6.68 2.31
CA HIS A 107 -2.75 7.23 3.65
C HIS A 107 -4.03 7.36 4.50
N GLY A 108 -3.94 6.98 5.77
CA GLY A 108 -5.05 7.04 6.74
C GLY A 108 -4.78 6.12 7.92
N VAL A 109 -5.60 6.20 8.98
CA VAL A 109 -5.38 5.38 10.19
C VAL A 109 -6.03 4.00 10.11
N ASP A 110 -7.10 3.84 9.32
CA ASP A 110 -7.93 2.62 9.30
C ASP A 110 -7.47 1.58 8.28
N GLY A 111 -6.47 1.91 7.45
CA GLY A 111 -5.82 0.96 6.53
C GLY A 111 -6.81 0.17 5.66
N LYS A 112 -6.67 -1.16 5.69
CA LYS A 112 -7.50 -2.13 4.95
C LYS A 112 -9.00 -1.98 5.19
N ASP A 113 -9.40 -1.52 6.37
CA ASP A 113 -10.80 -1.50 6.77
C ASP A 113 -11.61 -0.53 5.90
N ASN A 114 -11.03 0.61 5.54
CA ASN A 114 -11.67 1.58 4.65
C ASN A 114 -11.94 0.99 3.26
N VAL A 115 -10.99 0.20 2.75
CA VAL A 115 -11.08 -0.44 1.42
C VAL A 115 -12.11 -1.57 1.40
N ALA A 116 -12.30 -2.24 2.53
CA ALA A 116 -13.22 -3.36 2.71
C ALA A 116 -14.64 -2.92 3.17
N ASN A 117 -14.87 -1.63 3.42
CA ASN A 117 -16.09 -1.08 4.04
C ASN A 117 -16.35 -1.61 5.46
N VAL A 118 -15.31 -1.71 6.30
CA VAL A 118 -15.43 -2.19 7.69
C VAL A 118 -15.32 -1.01 8.64
N ASP A 119 -16.46 -0.42 9.00
CA ASP A 119 -16.50 0.79 9.82
C ASP A 119 -16.51 0.54 11.34
N TYR A 120 -16.83 -0.69 11.79
CA TYR A 120 -17.11 -1.06 13.19
C TYR A 120 -18.13 -0.16 13.92
N GLY A 121 -19.01 0.51 13.18
CA GLY A 121 -19.95 1.50 13.73
C GLY A 121 -19.31 2.83 14.13
N GLU A 122 -18.05 3.08 13.75
CA GLU A 122 -17.37 4.35 13.99
C GLU A 122 -17.84 5.40 12.96
N GLU A 123 -18.60 6.41 13.41
CA GLU A 123 -19.19 7.43 12.53
C GLU A 123 -18.15 8.18 11.69
N GLU A 124 -16.98 8.48 12.28
CA GLU A 124 -15.90 9.18 11.57
C GLU A 124 -15.31 8.34 10.44
N ARG A 125 -15.11 7.04 10.68
CA ARG A 125 -14.62 6.09 9.67
C ARG A 125 -15.65 5.89 8.57
N ALA A 126 -16.92 5.66 8.93
CA ALA A 126 -18.02 5.55 7.96
C ALA A 126 -18.10 6.79 7.06
N GLY A 127 -18.01 7.99 7.64
CA GLY A 127 -17.99 9.24 6.89
C GLY A 127 -16.75 9.40 6.00
N THR A 128 -15.58 8.91 6.42
CA THR A 128 -14.38 8.88 5.58
C THR A 128 -14.54 7.93 4.39
N ILE A 129 -15.06 6.72 4.62
CA ILE A 129 -15.31 5.74 3.56
C ILE A 129 -16.27 6.31 2.51
N GLU A 130 -17.40 6.87 2.97
CA GLU A 130 -18.42 7.45 2.10
C GLU A 130 -17.86 8.63 1.29
N ARG A 131 -17.27 9.62 1.97
CA ARG A 131 -16.78 10.85 1.33
C ARG A 131 -15.69 10.57 0.30
N ALA A 132 -14.82 9.61 0.56
CA ALA A 132 -13.72 9.25 -0.33
C ALA A 132 -14.10 8.17 -1.36
N ASN A 133 -15.31 7.60 -1.28
CA ASN A 133 -15.70 6.40 -2.05
C ASN A 133 -14.62 5.30 -1.94
N TYR A 134 -14.17 5.06 -0.71
CA TYR A 134 -12.91 4.35 -0.44
C TYR A 134 -13.06 2.82 -0.47
N ASP A 135 -14.28 2.32 -0.36
CA ASP A 135 -14.63 0.90 -0.26
C ASP A 135 -14.49 0.11 -1.57
N TYR A 136 -13.57 0.52 -2.44
CA TYR A 136 -13.44 -0.05 -3.77
C TYR A 136 -13.14 -1.56 -3.76
N GLY A 137 -12.56 -2.10 -2.67
CA GLY A 137 -12.39 -3.54 -2.46
C GLY A 137 -13.73 -4.28 -2.36
N LEU A 138 -14.68 -3.74 -1.59
CA LEU A 138 -16.06 -4.25 -1.55
C LEU A 138 -16.78 -4.03 -2.88
N GLN A 139 -16.61 -2.86 -3.49
CA GLN A 139 -17.26 -2.59 -4.78
C GLN A 139 -16.81 -3.54 -5.89
N LEU A 140 -15.54 -3.96 -5.89
CA LEU A 140 -15.02 -4.97 -6.79
C LEU A 140 -15.51 -6.37 -6.41
N ALA A 141 -15.58 -6.70 -5.12
CA ALA A 141 -16.15 -7.98 -4.67
C ALA A 141 -17.59 -8.17 -5.17
N LYS A 142 -18.43 -7.14 -5.03
CA LYS A 142 -19.81 -7.12 -5.57
C LYS A 142 -19.89 -7.26 -7.09
N ARG A 143 -18.78 -7.07 -7.82
CA ARG A 143 -18.69 -7.28 -9.28
C ARG A 143 -18.15 -8.67 -9.66
N GLY A 144 -17.96 -9.56 -8.70
CA GLY A 144 -17.55 -10.95 -8.94
C GLY A 144 -16.04 -11.19 -8.87
N TYR A 145 -15.27 -10.25 -8.30
CA TYR A 145 -13.85 -10.47 -8.02
C TYR A 145 -13.67 -10.97 -6.59
N VAL A 146 -12.66 -11.81 -6.36
CA VAL A 146 -12.15 -12.03 -4.99
C VAL A 146 -11.17 -10.91 -4.70
N THR A 147 -11.36 -10.16 -3.61
CA THR A 147 -10.47 -9.04 -3.28
C THR A 147 -9.71 -9.28 -1.99
N LEU A 148 -8.41 -8.99 -2.00
CA LEU A 148 -7.55 -9.01 -0.81
C LEU A 148 -7.16 -7.57 -0.47
N CYS A 149 -7.55 -7.09 0.70
CA CYS A 149 -7.27 -5.75 1.19
C CYS A 149 -6.26 -5.85 2.36
N PRO A 150 -4.94 -5.75 2.12
CA PRO A 150 -3.93 -5.85 3.16
C PRO A 150 -3.62 -4.50 3.82
N ASP A 151 -3.18 -4.54 5.07
CA ASP A 151 -2.53 -3.38 5.71
C ASP A 151 -1.08 -3.23 5.24
N ALA A 152 -0.73 -2.03 4.75
CA ALA A 152 0.65 -1.63 4.50
C ALA A 152 1.44 -1.48 5.80
N ARG A 153 2.79 -1.48 5.73
CA ARG A 153 3.64 -1.38 6.92
C ARG A 153 3.34 -0.08 7.68
N GLY A 154 3.09 -0.19 8.97
CA GLY A 154 2.81 0.97 9.83
C GLY A 154 1.40 1.55 9.73
N PHE A 155 0.47 0.88 9.04
CA PHE A 155 -0.92 1.30 8.88
C PHE A 155 -1.92 0.29 9.44
N GLY A 156 -3.17 0.72 9.65
CA GLY A 156 -4.26 -0.14 10.12
C GLY A 156 -3.90 -0.86 11.42
N GLU A 157 -4.01 -2.19 11.42
CA GLU A 157 -3.66 -3.03 12.58
C GLU A 157 -2.14 -3.15 12.81
N ARG A 158 -1.33 -2.75 11.82
CA ARG A 158 0.15 -2.77 11.88
C ARG A 158 0.73 -1.42 12.32
N ARG A 159 -0.12 -0.43 12.63
CA ARG A 159 0.32 0.88 13.10
C ARG A 159 0.72 0.82 14.57
N GLU A 160 1.70 1.64 14.92
CA GLU A 160 2.02 1.87 16.31
C GLU A 160 1.17 3.01 16.91
N ASP A 161 1.25 3.18 18.22
CA ASP A 161 0.68 4.35 18.88
C ASP A 161 1.49 5.61 18.56
N PHE A 162 1.09 6.33 17.50
CA PHE A 162 1.73 7.58 17.09
C PHE A 162 1.70 8.69 18.16
N ARG A 163 0.89 8.57 19.22
CA ARG A 163 0.96 9.51 20.37
C ARG A 163 2.34 9.52 21.02
N ARG A 164 3.10 8.43 20.88
CA ARG A 164 4.50 8.31 21.34
C ARG A 164 5.45 9.28 20.63
N TYR A 165 5.07 9.79 19.47
CA TYR A 165 5.85 10.75 18.68
C TYR A 165 5.45 12.22 18.89
N GLY A 166 4.52 12.48 19.81
CA GLY A 166 4.03 13.83 20.10
C GLY A 166 3.33 14.43 18.87
N LYS A 167 3.88 15.53 18.34
CA LYS A 167 3.31 16.23 17.17
C LYS A 167 3.91 15.79 15.84
N ARG A 168 4.83 14.82 15.82
CA ARG A 168 5.46 14.37 14.58
C ARG A 168 4.54 13.42 13.83
N ASP A 169 4.59 13.49 12.50
CA ASP A 169 3.94 12.52 11.63
C ASP A 169 4.60 11.14 11.80
N GLY A 170 3.78 10.13 12.09
CA GLY A 170 4.24 8.77 12.33
C GLY A 170 4.85 8.11 11.10
N CYS A 171 4.30 8.41 9.92
CA CYS A 171 4.83 7.89 8.65
C CYS A 171 6.25 8.43 8.42
N ASN A 172 6.48 9.72 8.62
CA ASN A 172 7.80 10.35 8.54
C ASN A 172 8.78 9.74 9.55
N VAL A 173 8.39 9.56 10.81
CA VAL A 173 9.26 8.96 11.82
C VAL A 173 9.66 7.54 11.44
N ASN A 174 8.72 6.73 10.95
CA ASN A 174 9.00 5.38 10.49
C ASN A 174 9.89 5.37 9.25
N GLY A 175 9.61 6.21 8.26
CA GLY A 175 10.47 6.39 7.09
C GLY A 175 11.91 6.71 7.47
N ILE A 176 12.12 7.66 8.39
CA ILE A 176 13.46 7.96 8.88
C ILE A 176 14.12 6.74 9.53
N LYS A 177 13.39 6.00 10.38
CA LYS A 177 13.94 4.81 11.05
C LYS A 177 14.40 3.76 10.05
N THR A 178 13.60 3.44 9.04
CA THR A 178 13.96 2.44 8.03
C THR A 178 15.12 2.93 7.16
N PHE A 179 15.11 4.20 6.76
CA PHE A 179 16.22 4.77 5.98
C PHE A 179 17.55 4.75 6.72
N LEU A 180 17.58 4.84 8.06
CA LEU A 180 18.82 4.68 8.84
C LEU A 180 19.45 3.29 8.70
N PHE A 181 18.65 2.27 8.36
CA PHE A 181 19.11 0.90 8.10
C PHE A 181 19.23 0.58 6.60
N GLY A 182 19.09 1.59 5.73
CA GLY A 182 19.09 1.38 4.29
C GLY A 182 17.81 0.73 3.76
N MET A 183 16.78 0.59 4.60
CA MET A 183 15.50 0.01 4.23
C MET A 183 14.63 1.09 3.59
N ASN A 184 14.31 0.93 2.31
CA ASN A 184 13.63 1.93 1.50
C ASN A 184 12.30 1.45 0.91
N LEU A 185 11.83 0.26 1.31
CA LEU A 185 10.52 -0.30 1.01
C LEU A 185 9.66 -0.31 2.29
N MET A 186 9.07 0.83 2.59
CA MET A 186 7.98 0.94 3.56
C MET A 186 6.62 0.90 2.88
#